data_AF-A0A914IQY1-F1
#
_entry.id   AF-A0A914IQY1-F1
#
_cell.length_a   1.000
_cell.length_b   1.000
_cell.length_c   1.000
_cell.angle_alpha   90.00
_cell.angle_beta   90.00
_cell.angle_gamma   90.00
#
_symmetry.space_group_name_H-M   'P 1'
#
loop_
_entity.id
_entity.type
_entity.pdbx_description
1 polymer ?
#
loop_
_entity_poly.entity_id
_entity_poly.type
_entity_poly.pdbx_seq_one_letter_code
_entity_poly.pdbx_strand_id
1 'polypeptide(L)'
;MPGIPGERGPIGLPGLPGPKGDPGVPGIPGPYWLQYNRGSEEWKWLDGTVLDFEAWGENEPDNPKTEPCVMLYPDGINREGYEKFIREWDTVSCTENAMYFVCKKPKKI
;
A
#
# COMPACT_ATOMS: atom_id res chain seq x y z
N MET A 1 -15.21 67.43 -23.70
CA MET A 1 -14.70 66.94 -22.40
C MET A 1 -14.45 65.45 -22.54
N PRO A 2 -13.31 64.89 -22.08
CA PRO A 2 -13.08 63.45 -22.12
C PRO A 2 -14.01 62.71 -21.14
N GLY A 3 -14.48 61.52 -21.52
CA GLY A 3 -15.34 60.68 -20.69
C GLY A 3 -14.57 59.98 -19.57
N ILE A 4 -15.25 59.72 -18.46
CA ILE A 4 -14.68 59.01 -17.31
C ILE A 4 -14.45 57.55 -17.70
N PRO A 5 -13.25 56.97 -17.50
CA PRO A 5 -13.02 55.55 -17.73
C PRO A 5 -13.97 54.70 -16.89
N GLY A 6 -14.48 53.61 -17.48
CA GLY A 6 -15.37 52.68 -16.79
C GLY A 6 -14.68 51.96 -15.63
N GLU A 7 -15.46 51.58 -14.62
CA GLU A 7 -14.94 50.81 -13.49
C GLU A 7 -14.46 49.42 -13.94
N ARG A 8 -13.41 48.92 -13.26
CA ARG A 8 -12.91 47.57 -13.50
C ARG A 8 -13.97 46.56 -13.05
N GLY A 9 -14.19 45.52 -13.86
CA GLY A 9 -15.13 44.46 -13.53
C GLY A 9 -14.78 43.71 -12.23
N PRO A 10 -15.75 43.02 -11.61
CA PRO A 10 -15.53 42.26 -10.39
C PRO A 10 -14.54 41.11 -10.61
N ILE A 11 -13.84 40.74 -9.55
CA ILE A 11 -12.96 39.57 -9.54
C ILE A 11 -13.83 38.31 -9.78
N GLY A 12 -13.30 37.36 -10.55
CA GLY A 12 -13.96 36.07 -10.78
C GLY A 12 -14.15 35.26 -9.49
N LEU A 13 -15.10 34.34 -9.51
CA LEU A 13 -15.36 33.46 -8.37
C LEU A 13 -14.15 32.56 -8.08
N PRO A 14 -13.88 32.22 -6.81
CA PRO A 14 -12.90 31.19 -6.47
C PRO A 14 -13.22 29.85 -7.15
N GLY A 15 -12.17 29.07 -7.43
CA GLY A 15 -12.32 27.70 -7.94
C GLY A 15 -12.99 26.78 -6.91
N LEU A 16 -13.63 25.71 -7.40
CA LEU A 16 -14.22 24.70 -6.53
C LEU A 16 -13.11 23.90 -5.81
N PRO A 17 -13.34 23.44 -4.56
CA PRO A 17 -12.47 22.47 -3.91
C PRO A 17 -12.28 21.22 -4.77
N GLY A 18 -11.07 20.63 -4.72
CA GLY A 18 -10.80 19.36 -5.39
C GLY A 18 -11.63 18.21 -4.80
N PRO A 19 -11.82 17.11 -5.56
CA PRO A 19 -12.47 15.91 -5.04
C PRO A 19 -11.70 15.34 -3.85
N LYS A 20 -12.43 14.78 -2.88
CA LYS A 20 -11.83 13.98 -1.81
C LYS A 20 -11.17 12.74 -2.42
N GLY A 21 -10.02 12.32 -1.89
CA GLY A 21 -9.39 11.06 -2.27
C GLY A 21 -10.26 9.84 -1.95
N ASP A 22 -9.95 8.71 -2.59
CA ASP A 22 -10.71 7.47 -2.41
C ASP A 22 -10.58 6.93 -0.97
N PRO A 23 -11.61 6.23 -0.46
CA PRO A 23 -11.49 5.50 0.80
C PRO A 23 -10.33 4.51 0.76
N GLY A 24 -9.65 4.33 1.91
CA GLY A 24 -8.70 3.24 2.07
C GLY A 24 -9.39 1.88 1.87
N VAL A 25 -8.66 0.91 1.32
CA VAL A 25 -9.16 -0.46 1.16
C VAL A 25 -9.41 -1.05 2.56
N PRO A 26 -10.55 -1.72 2.82
CA PRO A 26 -10.75 -2.45 4.07
C PRO A 26 -9.57 -3.38 4.31
N GLY A 27 -9.00 -3.34 5.52
CA GLY A 27 -7.92 -4.26 5.88
C GLY A 27 -8.37 -5.69 5.68
N ILE A 28 -7.58 -6.48 4.95
CA ILE A 28 -7.83 -7.92 4.80
C ILE A 28 -7.68 -8.54 6.19
N PRO A 29 -8.68 -9.29 6.69
CA PRO A 29 -8.49 -10.07 7.91
C PRO A 29 -7.39 -11.10 7.67
N GLY A 30 -6.22 -10.90 8.26
CA GLY A 30 -5.11 -11.80 8.04
C GLY A 30 -3.76 -11.23 8.46
N PRO A 31 -2.74 -12.08 8.43
CA PRO A 31 -1.33 -11.80 8.77
C PRO A 31 -0.60 -10.87 7.79
N TYR A 32 -1.30 -10.37 6.77
CA TYR A 32 -0.71 -9.77 5.58
C TYR A 32 -0.57 -8.27 5.72
N TRP A 33 0.43 -7.74 5.03
CA TRP A 33 0.78 -6.32 5.12
C TRP A 33 0.72 -5.58 3.81
N LEU A 34 1.08 -6.28 2.75
CA LEU A 34 1.03 -5.81 1.37
C LEU A 34 -0.03 -6.61 0.63
N GLN A 35 -0.71 -5.92 -0.28
CA GLN A 35 -1.63 -6.53 -1.23
C GLN A 35 -1.33 -6.06 -2.65
N TYR A 36 -1.45 -6.97 -3.60
CA TYR A 36 -1.44 -6.66 -5.02
C TYR A 36 -2.80 -6.11 -5.46
N ASN A 37 -2.81 -4.88 -5.96
CA ASN A 37 -4.00 -4.25 -6.53
C ASN A 37 -4.13 -4.64 -8.00
N ARG A 38 -5.14 -5.46 -8.33
CA ARG A 38 -5.38 -5.90 -9.71
C ARG A 38 -5.84 -4.79 -10.67
N GLY A 39 -6.42 -3.70 -10.15
CA GLY A 39 -6.89 -2.58 -10.97
C GLY A 39 -5.76 -1.63 -11.35
N SER A 40 -4.86 -1.32 -10.42
CA SER A 40 -3.70 -0.46 -10.68
C SER A 40 -2.43 -1.23 -11.06
N GLU A 41 -2.43 -2.56 -10.94
CA GLU A 41 -1.25 -3.43 -11.14
C GLU A 41 -0.05 -3.03 -10.25
N GLU A 42 -0.33 -2.69 -8.98
CA GLU A 42 0.66 -2.19 -8.02
C GLU A 42 0.57 -2.92 -6.66
N TRP A 43 1.69 -3.06 -5.97
CA TRP A 43 1.76 -3.47 -4.57
C TRP A 43 1.52 -2.28 -3.62
N LYS A 44 0.69 -2.47 -2.59
CA LYS A 44 0.34 -1.41 -1.62
C LYS A 44 0.32 -1.93 -0.20
N TRP A 45 0.87 -1.15 0.73
CA TRP A 45 0.69 -1.40 2.16
C TRP A 45 -0.78 -1.22 2.54
N LEU A 46 -1.31 -2.12 3.37
CA LEU A 46 -2.70 -2.05 3.84
C LEU A 46 -2.98 -0.82 4.72
N ASP A 47 -1.95 -0.20 5.30
CA ASP A 47 -2.08 1.03 6.10
C ASP A 47 -2.05 2.32 5.25
N GLY A 48 -1.89 2.19 3.92
CA GLY A 48 -1.84 3.31 2.98
C GLY A 48 -0.52 4.09 2.98
N THR A 49 0.50 3.64 3.73
CA THR A 49 1.84 4.21 3.60
C THR A 49 2.43 3.93 2.22
N VAL A 50 3.31 4.83 1.76
CA VAL A 50 3.98 4.67 0.46
C VAL A 50 4.87 3.43 0.52
N LEU A 51 4.80 2.61 -0.53
CA LEU A 51 5.74 1.50 -0.72
C LEU A 51 7.05 2.06 -1.28
N ASP A 52 8.05 2.25 -0.41
CA ASP A 52 9.38 2.78 -0.74
C ASP A 52 10.52 1.80 -0.38
N PHE A 53 10.15 0.61 0.09
CA PHE A 53 11.05 -0.47 0.47
C PHE A 53 10.48 -1.80 -0.02
N GLU A 54 11.33 -2.65 -0.57
CA GLU A 54 10.97 -3.98 -1.05
C GLU A 54 12.04 -4.99 -0.60
N ALA A 55 11.60 -6.18 -0.15
CA ALA A 55 12.48 -7.25 0.30
C ALA A 55 12.02 -8.62 -0.22
N TRP A 56 11.65 -8.69 -1.49
CA TRP A 56 11.25 -9.93 -2.16
C TRP A 56 12.29 -11.04 -2.01
N GLY A 57 11.80 -12.25 -1.79
CA GLY A 57 12.60 -13.46 -1.88
C GLY A 57 13.03 -13.77 -3.31
N GLU A 58 13.88 -14.76 -3.45
CA GLU A 58 14.33 -15.20 -4.76
C GLU A 58 13.15 -15.65 -5.63
N ASN A 59 12.99 -14.99 -6.78
CA ASN A 59 11.90 -15.16 -7.76
C ASN A 59 10.56 -14.50 -7.39
N GLU A 60 10.46 -13.82 -6.25
CA GLU A 60 9.24 -13.09 -5.90
C GLU A 60 9.27 -11.64 -6.44
N PRO A 61 8.11 -11.05 -6.76
CA PRO A 61 6.78 -11.67 -6.84
C PRO A 61 6.61 -12.47 -8.16
N ASP A 62 6.21 -13.73 -8.09
CA ASP A 62 6.08 -14.58 -9.28
C ASP A 62 4.63 -14.63 -9.85
N ASN A 63 3.62 -14.71 -8.97
CA ASN A 63 2.22 -14.92 -9.35
C ASN A 63 1.25 -13.92 -8.67
N PRO A 64 1.45 -12.59 -8.80
CA PRO A 64 0.69 -11.57 -8.06
C PRO A 64 -0.83 -11.60 -8.29
N LYS A 65 -1.28 -12.17 -9.41
CA LYS A 65 -2.71 -12.30 -9.72
C LYS A 65 -3.36 -13.45 -8.94
N THR A 66 -2.65 -14.53 -8.63
CA THR A 66 -3.18 -15.68 -7.87
C THR A 66 -2.78 -15.63 -6.40
N GLU A 67 -1.65 -15.01 -6.08
CA GLU A 67 -1.08 -14.88 -4.75
C GLU A 67 -0.92 -13.40 -4.38
N PRO A 68 -2.04 -12.67 -4.19
CA PRO A 68 -2.00 -11.22 -4.06
C PRO A 68 -1.64 -10.72 -2.66
N CYS A 69 -1.19 -11.59 -1.75
CA CYS A 69 -0.86 -11.24 -0.37
C CYS A 69 0.62 -11.53 -0.07
N VAL A 70 1.24 -10.77 0.83
CA VAL A 70 2.65 -10.96 1.20
C VAL A 70 2.79 -11.47 2.62
N MET A 71 3.54 -12.55 2.79
CA MET A 71 3.94 -13.10 4.07
C MET A 71 5.45 -12.93 4.30
N LEU A 72 5.85 -12.93 5.57
CA LEU A 72 7.25 -13.01 5.99
C LEU A 72 7.42 -14.26 6.88
N TYR A 73 8.55 -14.97 6.75
CA TYR A 73 8.91 -16.06 7.65
C TYR A 73 9.91 -15.54 8.70
N PRO A 74 9.47 -15.25 9.95
CA PRO A 74 10.29 -14.56 10.95
C PRO A 74 11.33 -15.48 11.59
N ASP A 75 11.03 -16.76 11.69
CA ASP A 75 11.88 -17.82 12.21
C ASP A 75 12.10 -18.82 11.08
N GLY A 76 13.35 -19.02 10.65
CA GLY A 76 13.69 -20.05 9.66
C GLY A 76 13.58 -21.45 10.28
N ILE A 77 12.37 -21.85 10.70
CA ILE A 77 12.08 -22.99 11.58
C ILE A 77 12.94 -24.19 11.20
N ASN A 78 13.99 -24.44 11.98
CA ASN A 78 14.77 -25.67 12.17
C ASN A 78 14.92 -26.59 10.93
N ARG A 79 14.96 -26.03 9.73
CA ARG A 79 15.21 -26.74 8.48
C ARG A 79 16.55 -26.27 7.99
N GLU A 80 17.55 -27.12 8.18
CA GLU A 80 18.89 -26.95 7.62
C GLU A 80 18.74 -26.59 6.12
N GLY A 81 19.20 -25.39 5.74
CA GLY A 81 19.07 -24.84 4.38
C GLY A 81 18.01 -23.74 4.18
N TYR A 82 17.15 -23.43 5.16
CA TYR A 82 16.13 -22.37 5.06
C TYR A 82 16.52 -21.01 5.65
N GLU A 83 17.77 -20.85 6.07
CA GLU A 83 18.29 -19.57 6.60
C GLU A 83 18.22 -18.43 5.59
N LYS A 84 18.22 -18.76 4.29
CA LYS A 84 18.16 -17.81 3.18
C LYS A 84 16.84 -17.02 3.13
N PHE A 85 15.74 -17.63 3.56
CA PHE A 85 14.41 -17.03 3.50
C PHE A 85 14.06 -16.15 4.71
N ILE A 86 14.98 -16.04 5.68
CA ILE A 86 14.79 -15.19 6.85
C ILE A 86 14.87 -13.73 6.41
N ARG A 87 13.77 -12.99 6.58
CA ARG A 87 13.57 -11.56 6.20
C ARG A 87 13.22 -11.30 4.73
N GLU A 88 13.02 -12.35 3.94
CA GLU A 88 12.52 -12.22 2.57
C GLU A 88 10.99 -12.25 2.56
N TRP A 89 10.39 -11.60 1.56
CA TRP A 89 8.96 -11.56 1.31
C TRP A 89 8.56 -12.65 0.32
N ASP A 90 7.48 -13.34 0.67
CA ASP A 90 6.88 -14.42 -0.12
C ASP A 90 5.47 -13.99 -0.56
N THR A 91 5.13 -14.17 -1.83
CA THR A 91 3.76 -13.95 -2.28
C THR A 91 2.94 -15.22 -2.06
N VAL A 92 1.77 -15.07 -1.45
CA VAL A 92 0.93 -16.19 -1.05
C VAL A 92 -0.55 -15.89 -1.33
N SER A 93 -1.35 -16.95 -1.36
CA SER A 93 -2.79 -16.79 -1.33
C SER A 93 -3.22 -16.06 -0.05
N CYS A 94 -4.12 -15.08 -0.16
CA CYS A 94 -4.67 -14.40 1.01
C CYS A 94 -5.49 -15.32 1.95
N THR A 95 -5.80 -16.54 1.52
CA THR A 95 -6.46 -17.55 2.36
C THR A 95 -5.48 -18.54 2.98
N GLU A 96 -4.18 -18.39 2.72
CA GLU A 96 -3.15 -19.24 3.31
C GLU A 96 -3.15 -19.09 4.83
N ASN A 97 -2.89 -20.18 5.55
CA ASN A 97 -2.86 -20.14 7.00
C ASN A 97 -1.49 -19.64 7.45
N ALA A 98 -1.36 -18.34 7.75
CA ALA A 98 -0.11 -17.89 8.35
C ALA A 98 0.01 -18.37 9.78
N MET A 99 1.15 -18.98 10.05
CA MET A 99 1.58 -19.35 11.39
C MET A 99 1.89 -18.12 12.24
N TYR A 100 2.31 -17.01 11.61
CA TYR A 100 2.77 -15.81 12.30
C TYR A 100 2.26 -14.53 11.63
N PHE A 101 2.06 -13.50 12.46
CA PHE A 101 1.76 -12.16 12.00
C PHE A 101 2.50 -11.16 12.88
N VAL A 102 2.81 -10.01 12.30
CA VAL A 102 3.34 -8.86 13.03
C VAL A 102 2.25 -7.78 12.98
N CYS A 103 2.23 -6.85 13.94
CA CYS A 103 1.28 -5.74 13.98
C CYS A 103 2.04 -4.41 14.10
N LYS A 104 1.56 -3.36 13.43
CA LYS A 104 2.18 -2.03 13.44
C LYS A 104 1.21 -1.06 14.11
N LYS A 105 1.71 -0.31 15.10
CA LYS A 105 0.94 0.73 15.78
C LYS A 105 1.77 2.01 15.87
N PRO A 106 1.21 3.18 15.51
CA PRO A 106 1.87 4.45 15.73
C PRO A 106 2.21 4.66 17.22
N LYS A 107 3.38 5.22 17.50
CA LYS A 107 3.73 5.65 18.86
C LYS A 107 2.74 6.73 19.30
N LYS A 108 2.12 6.55 20.47
CA LYS A 108 1.34 7.62 21.10
C LYS A 108 2.32 8.71 21.55
N ILE A 109 2.05 9.95 21.13
CA ILE A 109 2.76 11.15 21.59
C ILE A 109 2.22 11.54 22.96
#